data_AF-A0A518GJ60-F1
#
_entry.id   AF-A0A518GJ60-F1
#
_cell.length_a   1.000
_cell.length_b   1.000
_cell.length_c   1.000
_cell.angle_alpha   90.00
_cell.angle_beta   90.00
_cell.angle_gamma   90.00
#
_symmetry.space_group_name_H-M   'P 1'
#
loop_
_entity.id
_entity.type
_entity.pdbx_description
1 polymer ?
#
loop_
_entity_poly.entity_id
_entity_poly.type
_entity_poly.pdbx_seq_one_letter_code
_entity_poly.pdbx_strand_id
1 'polypeptide(L)'
;MAIRVIAVDRTDVAACVMPDRFRHDVTYFASPAGTGDAPAQLSPREYWINAADAKVTLEDGVLTIVSPLDSSSRTELEITEDQERWLEWLVKHNIQHIRLEVGG
;
A
#
# COMPACT_ATOMS: atom_id res chain seq x y z
N MET A 1 -12.46 2.66 13.12
CA MET A 1 -13.35 3.42 12.21
C MET A 1 -12.91 3.15 10.78
N ALA A 2 -13.72 3.46 9.75
CA ALA A 2 -13.27 3.24 8.37
C ALA A 2 -12.20 4.28 7.97
N ILE A 3 -11.18 3.83 7.25
CA ILE A 3 -10.11 4.65 6.68
C ILE A 3 -10.43 4.91 5.22
N ARG A 4 -10.22 6.14 4.77
CA ARG A 4 -10.26 6.51 3.35
C ARG A 4 -8.85 6.56 2.80
N VAL A 5 -8.59 5.75 1.79
CA VAL A 5 -7.34 5.75 1.03
C VAL A 5 -7.54 6.63 -0.19
N ILE A 6 -6.79 7.72 -0.26
CA ILE A 6 -6.90 8.74 -1.31
C ILE A 6 -5.68 8.66 -2.20
N ALA A 7 -5.86 8.71 -3.52
CA ALA A 7 -4.75 8.84 -4.46
C ALA A 7 -4.30 10.30 -4.52
N VAL A 8 -3.03 10.55 -4.21
CA VAL A 8 -2.48 11.92 -4.19
C VAL A 8 -2.28 12.43 -5.62
N ASP A 9 -1.73 11.60 -6.49
CA ASP A 9 -1.45 11.96 -7.88
C ASP A 9 -2.67 11.83 -8.81
N ARG A 10 -3.77 11.23 -8.33
CA ARG A 10 -4.96 10.89 -9.12
C ARG A 10 -6.24 11.33 -8.41
N THR A 11 -6.43 12.64 -8.35
CA THR A 11 -7.61 13.26 -7.72
C THR A 11 -8.93 12.96 -8.43
N ASP A 12 -8.87 12.42 -9.66
CA ASP A 12 -10.02 11.92 -10.43
C ASP A 12 -10.58 10.60 -9.89
N VAL A 13 -9.81 9.87 -9.08
CA VAL A 13 -10.17 8.54 -8.60
C VAL A 13 -10.84 8.64 -7.22
N ALA A 14 -11.98 7.98 -7.09
CA ALA A 14 -12.69 7.90 -5.80
C ALA A 14 -11.85 7.15 -4.75
N ALA A 15 -11.90 7.65 -3.51
CA ALA A 15 -11.17 7.06 -2.40
C ALA A 15 -11.60 5.61 -2.14
N CYS A 16 -10.63 4.72 -1.90
CA CYS A 16 -10.88 3.35 -1.51
C CYS A 16 -11.15 3.29 0.00
N VAL A 17 -12.26 2.66 0.41
CA VAL A 17 -12.62 2.53 1.82
C VAL A 17 -12.00 1.25 2.38
N MET A 18 -11.25 1.40 3.46
CA MET A 18 -10.53 0.34 4.13
C MET A 18 -10.88 0.26 5.62
N PRO A 19 -10.73 -0.90 6.26
CA PRO A 19 -10.93 -1.04 7.69
C PRO A 19 -9.86 -0.30 8.50
N ASP A 20 -10.17 -0.01 9.77
CA ASP A 20 -9.28 0.71 10.70
C ASP A 20 -7.86 0.13 10.81
N ARG A 21 -7.77 -1.21 10.75
CA ARG A 21 -6.50 -1.95 10.83
C ARG A 21 -5.54 -1.59 9.69
N PHE A 22 -6.06 -1.12 8.56
CA PHE A 22 -5.28 -0.83 7.37
C PHE A 22 -4.21 0.26 7.58
N ARG A 23 -4.36 1.13 8.60
CA ARG A 23 -3.30 2.09 8.97
C ARG A 23 -1.98 1.42 9.35
N HIS A 24 -2.05 0.18 9.83
CA HIS A 24 -0.88 -0.62 10.16
C HIS A 24 -0.50 -1.46 8.95
N ASP A 25 -1.48 -2.09 8.30
CA ASP A 25 -1.23 -2.99 7.18
C ASP A 25 -0.51 -2.30 6.01
N VAL A 26 -0.88 -1.04 5.71
CA VAL A 26 -0.29 -0.26 4.60
C VAL A 26 1.24 -0.17 4.69
N THR A 27 1.79 -0.22 5.91
CA THR A 27 3.24 -0.10 6.13
C THR A 27 4.02 -1.30 5.59
N TYR A 28 3.38 -2.47 5.44
CA TYR A 28 4.00 -3.64 4.85
C TYR A 28 4.08 -3.58 3.32
N PHE A 29 3.23 -2.75 2.69
CA PHE A 29 3.23 -2.52 1.24
C PHE A 29 4.00 -1.27 0.85
N ALA A 30 4.26 -0.37 1.80
CA ALA A 30 4.89 0.91 1.53
C ALA A 30 6.40 0.75 1.27
N SER A 31 6.86 1.36 0.18
CA SER A 31 8.28 1.53 -0.08
C SER A 31 8.85 2.64 0.82
N PRO A 32 10.11 2.49 1.30
CA PRO A 32 10.77 3.55 2.04
C PRO A 32 10.92 4.83 1.18
N ALA A 33 10.78 6.00 1.80
CA ALA A 33 11.01 7.26 1.13
C ALA A 33 12.44 7.32 0.53
N GLY A 34 12.57 7.88 -0.67
CA GLY A 34 13.85 7.97 -1.38
C GLY A 34 14.39 6.65 -1.95
N THR A 35 13.61 5.56 -1.95
CA THR A 35 13.98 4.29 -2.57
C THR A 35 13.26 4.10 -3.90
N GLY A 36 14.02 3.80 -4.97
CA GLY A 36 13.47 3.64 -6.31
C GLY A 36 12.80 4.92 -6.81
N ASP A 37 11.52 4.82 -7.18
CA ASP A 37 10.71 5.97 -7.62
C ASP A 37 10.03 6.73 -6.46
N ALA A 38 10.20 6.27 -5.21
CA ALA A 38 9.57 6.91 -4.06
C ALA A 38 10.17 8.31 -3.82
N PRO A 39 9.35 9.34 -3.57
CA PRO A 39 9.85 10.67 -3.28
C PRO A 39 10.73 10.67 -2.03
N ALA A 40 11.73 11.57 -2.00
CA ALA A 40 12.69 11.68 -0.90
C ALA A 40 12.02 12.07 0.44
N GLN A 41 10.85 12.70 0.38
CA GLN A 41 10.02 13.04 1.53
C GLN A 41 8.57 12.73 1.23
N LEU A 42 7.90 12.07 2.18
CA LEU A 42 6.46 11.82 2.19
C LEU A 42 5.85 12.58 3.36
N SER A 43 4.68 13.19 3.17
CA SER A 43 3.98 13.86 4.27
C SER A 43 3.45 12.85 5.29
N PRO A 44 3.09 13.26 6.51
CA PRO A 44 2.47 12.35 7.48
C PRO A 44 1.23 11.68 6.89
N ARG A 45 1.13 10.35 7.06
CA ARG A 45 0.05 9.49 6.51
C ARG A 45 0.04 9.36 4.99
N GLU A 46 1.09 9.80 4.32
CA GLU A 46 1.32 9.48 2.91
C GLU A 46 2.25 8.28 2.79
N TYR A 47 1.95 7.43 1.82
CA TYR A 47 2.68 6.21 1.55
C TYR A 47 2.92 6.11 0.06
N TRP A 48 4.11 5.65 -0.30
CA TRP A 48 4.44 5.29 -1.67
C TRP A 48 4.40 3.78 -1.83
N ILE A 49 3.64 3.31 -2.80
CA ILE A 49 3.52 1.89 -3.13
C ILE A 49 4.19 1.68 -4.48
N ASN A 50 5.13 0.75 -4.54
CA ASN A 50 5.74 0.37 -5.80
C ASN A 50 4.70 -0.39 -6.66
N ALA A 51 4.47 0.08 -7.88
CA ALA A 51 3.46 -0.51 -8.77
C ALA A 51 3.80 -1.95 -9.17
N ALA A 52 5.09 -2.28 -9.32
CA ALA A 52 5.52 -3.64 -9.65
C ALA A 52 5.29 -4.58 -8.47
N ASP A 53 5.68 -4.19 -7.26
CA ASP A 53 5.44 -5.00 -6.04
C ASP A 53 3.93 -5.18 -5.79
N ALA A 54 3.13 -4.13 -5.95
CA ALA A 54 1.68 -4.21 -5.79
C ALA A 54 1.03 -5.17 -6.80
N LYS A 55 1.52 -5.15 -8.05
CA LYS A 55 1.02 -6.05 -9.08
C LYS A 55 1.41 -7.51 -8.79
N VAL A 56 2.66 -7.76 -8.43
CA VAL A 56 3.12 -9.11 -8.05
C VAL A 56 2.33 -9.63 -6.85
N THR A 57 2.16 -8.81 -5.82
CA THR A 57 1.39 -9.19 -4.62
C THR A 57 -0.07 -9.53 -4.94
N LEU A 58 -0.69 -8.78 -5.85
CA LEU A 58 -2.05 -9.05 -6.32
C LEU A 58 -2.15 -10.33 -7.16
N GLU A 59 -1.16 -10.57 -8.04
CA GLU A 59 -1.10 -11.77 -8.88
C GLU A 59 -0.83 -13.03 -8.07
N ASP A 60 0.06 -12.96 -7.08
CA ASP A 60 0.45 -14.09 -6.25
C ASP A 60 -0.51 -14.34 -5.07
N GLY A 61 -1.30 -13.33 -4.68
CA GLY A 61 -2.19 -13.39 -3.52
C GLY A 61 -1.46 -13.42 -2.17
N VAL A 62 -0.14 -13.21 -2.17
CA VAL A 62 0.69 -13.21 -0.97
C VAL A 62 1.61 -12.00 -0.94
N LEU A 63 1.72 -11.39 0.23
CA LEU A 63 2.69 -10.34 0.51
C LEU A 63 3.99 -10.97 1.01
N THR A 64 5.08 -10.74 0.27
CA THR A 64 6.41 -11.17 0.69
C THR A 64 7.07 -10.09 1.54
N ILE A 65 7.29 -10.38 2.82
CA ILE A 65 7.98 -9.48 3.75
C ILE A 65 9.39 -10.01 4.03
N VAL A 66 10.38 -9.11 3.96
CA VAL A 66 11.75 -9.40 4.40
C VAL A 66 11.92 -8.90 5.83
N SER A 67 12.26 -9.80 6.75
CA SER A 67 12.51 -9.41 8.14
C SER A 67 13.79 -8.56 8.23
N PRO A 68 13.77 -7.43 8.96
CA PRO A 68 14.95 -6.58 9.10
C PRO A 68 16.10 -7.23 9.89
N LEU A 69 15.82 -8.31 10.63
CA LEU A 69 16.80 -9.04 11.46
C LEU A 69 17.43 -10.25 10.74
N ASP A 70 16.79 -10.76 9.68
CA ASP A 70 17.29 -11.90 8.91
C ASP A 70 16.95 -11.68 7.44
N SER A 71 17.87 -11.05 6.72
CA SER A 71 17.75 -10.73 5.29
C SER A 71 17.64 -11.95 4.37
N SER A 72 17.74 -13.16 4.93
CA SER A 72 17.62 -14.44 4.23
C SER A 72 16.24 -15.08 4.37
N SER A 73 15.46 -14.72 5.40
CA SER A 73 14.12 -15.28 5.63
C SER A 73 13.04 -14.38 5.05
N ARG A 74 12.49 -14.82 3.92
CA ARG A 74 11.27 -14.27 3.33
C ARG A 74 10.07 -14.95 3.98
N THR A 75 9.11 -14.15 4.42
CA THR A 75 7.83 -14.68 4.89
C THR A 75 6.74 -14.22 3.93
N GLU A 76 6.01 -15.19 3.39
CA GLU A 76 4.83 -14.97 2.56
C GLU A 76 3.61 -14.97 3.46
N LEU A 77 2.80 -13.90 3.37
CA LEU A 77 1.55 -13.76 4.11
C LEU A 77 0.41 -13.64 3.11
N GLU A 78 -0.62 -14.47 3.24
CA GLU A 78 -1.84 -14.34 2.44
C GLU A 78 -2.47 -12.95 2.65
N ILE A 79 -2.80 -12.29 1.55
CA ILE A 79 -3.52 -11.02 1.61
C ILE A 79 -4.99 -11.27 1.95
N THR A 80 -5.58 -10.35 2.70
CA THR A 80 -7.01 -10.38 3.00
C THR A 80 -7.83 -9.83 1.83
N GLU A 81 -9.13 -10.17 1.75
CA GLU A 81 -10.05 -9.65 0.71
C GLU A 81 -10.06 -8.11 0.64
N ASP A 82 -9.95 -7.42 1.78
CA ASP A 82 -9.85 -5.95 1.80
C ASP A 82 -8.55 -5.47 1.14
N GLN A 83 -7.43 -6.15 1.40
CA GLN A 83 -6.12 -5.81 0.81
C GLN A 83 -6.10 -6.10 -0.69
N GLU A 84 -6.68 -7.22 -1.12
CA GLU A 84 -6.84 -7.57 -2.53
C GLU A 84 -7.63 -6.47 -3.26
N ARG A 85 -8.82 -6.10 -2.74
CA ARG A 85 -9.63 -5.00 -3.29
C ARG A 85 -8.87 -3.68 -3.39
N TRP A 86 -8.03 -3.38 -2.41
CA TRP A 86 -7.20 -2.18 -2.42
C TRP A 86 -6.06 -2.26 -3.43
N LEU A 87 -5.38 -3.40 -3.56
CA LEU A 87 -4.35 -3.63 -4.56
C LEU A 87 -4.93 -3.56 -5.98
N GLU A 88 -6.09 -4.16 -6.21
CA GLU A 88 -6.82 -4.03 -7.49
C GLU A 88 -7.10 -2.57 -7.82
N TRP A 89 -7.54 -1.78 -6.84
CA TRP A 89 -7.77 -0.34 -7.01
C TRP A 89 -6.47 0.41 -7.38
N LEU A 90 -5.35 0.11 -6.73
CA LEU A 90 -4.05 0.70 -7.08
C LEU A 90 -3.64 0.37 -8.51
N VAL A 91 -3.64 -0.93 -8.85
CA VAL A 91 -3.16 -1.44 -10.15
C VAL A 91 -4.06 -0.94 -11.28
N LYS A 92 -5.38 -1.01 -11.10
CA LYS A 92 -6.36 -0.57 -12.10
C LYS A 92 -6.23 0.91 -12.44
N HIS A 93 -5.94 1.75 -11.45
CA HIS A 93 -5.85 3.20 -11.62
C HIS A 93 -4.42 3.71 -11.81
N ASN A 94 -3.43 2.81 -11.75
CA ASN A 94 -2.00 3.12 -11.79
C ASN A 94 -1.60 4.16 -10.73
N ILE A 95 -1.96 3.87 -9.48
CA ILE A 95 -1.72 4.72 -8.32
C ILE A 95 -0.50 4.19 -7.56
N GLN A 96 0.39 5.10 -7.17
CA GLN A 96 1.57 4.78 -6.35
C GLN A 96 1.60 5.63 -5.07
N HIS A 97 1.23 6.91 -5.16
CA HIS A 97 1.15 7.79 -4.01
C HIS A 97 -0.26 7.81 -3.40
N ILE A 98 -0.36 7.35 -2.17
CA ILE A 98 -1.61 7.36 -1.42
C ILE A 98 -1.49 8.16 -0.12
N ARG A 99 -2.63 8.66 0.36
CA ARG A 99 -2.80 9.27 1.67
C ARG A 99 -3.92 8.59 2.44
N LEU A 100 -3.70 8.36 3.73
CA LEU A 100 -4.72 7.85 4.63
C LEU A 100 -5.43 8.99 5.37
N GLU A 101 -6.76 8.99 5.31
CA GLU A 101 -7.62 9.86 6.10
C GLU A 101 -8.51 9.04 7.03
N VAL A 102 -8.49 9.37 8.32
CA VAL A 102 -9.40 8.79 9.30
C VAL A 102 -10.72 9.54 9.19
N GLY A 103 -11.82 8.83 8.90
CA GLY A 103 -13.15 9.44 8.95
C GLY A 103 -13.45 9.89 10.38
N GLY A 104 -13.61 11.21 10.57
CA GLY A 104 -14.01 11.83 11.83
C GLY A 104 -15.45 11.54 12.21
#